data_AF-A0A0P8BGM0-F1
#
_entry.id   AF-A0A0P8BGM0-F1
#
_cell.length_a   1.000
_cell.length_b   1.000
_cell.length_c   1.000
_cell.angle_alpha   90.00
_cell.angle_beta   90.00
_cell.angle_gamma   90.00
#
_symmetry.space_group_name_H-M   'P 1'
#
loop_
_entity.id
_entity.type
_entity.pdbx_description
1 polymer ?
#
loop_
_entity_poly.entity_id
_entity_poly.type
_entity_poly.pdbx_seq_one_letter_code
_entity_poly.pdbx_strand_id
1 'polypeptide(L)'
;MPLSIRAKDSARIQFTYYAYIAGPMGDVFRYLLRNKAHSARKGKQMGLEAISAFWKPFSAHSVLGLSDLEVRRLALTSITELQQHIDLIRTTFNIPQDTQEMTKQDIEKMIEECLNARRNIHPELTEN
;
A
#
# COMPACT_ATOMS: atom_id res chain seq x y z
N MET A 1 37.04 4.22 10.93
CA MET A 1 35.82 5.06 10.87
C MET A 1 34.60 4.15 10.82
N PRO A 2 33.67 4.19 11.78
CA PRO A 2 32.48 3.35 11.70
C PRO A 2 31.51 3.95 10.68
N LEU A 3 31.24 3.22 9.60
CA LEU A 3 30.16 3.54 8.68
C LEU A 3 28.85 3.49 9.46
N SER A 4 28.23 4.65 9.62
CA SER A 4 26.98 4.88 10.32
C SER A 4 25.94 3.84 9.93
N ILE A 5 25.46 3.08 10.93
CA ILE A 5 24.40 2.07 10.82
C ILE A 5 23.18 2.64 10.06
N ARG A 6 22.91 3.94 10.22
CA ARG A 6 21.84 4.68 9.51
C ARG A 6 21.97 4.65 7.97
N ALA A 7 23.17 4.63 7.42
CA ALA A 7 23.38 4.64 5.97
C ALA A 7 23.20 3.25 5.33
N LYS A 8 23.54 2.19 6.06
CA LYS A 8 23.30 0.81 5.60
C LYS A 8 21.82 0.45 5.63
N ASP A 9 21.10 0.87 6.66
CA ASP A 9 19.68 0.56 6.80
C ASP A 9 18.81 1.36 5.81
N SER A 10 19.14 2.64 5.57
CA SER A 10 18.45 3.45 4.56
C SER A 10 18.69 2.90 3.14
N ALA A 11 19.91 2.44 2.84
CA ALA A 11 20.23 1.77 1.59
C ALA A 11 19.47 0.46 1.43
N ARG A 12 19.25 -0.31 2.51
CA ARG A 12 18.51 -1.58 2.47
C ARG A 12 17.02 -1.37 2.20
N ILE A 13 16.39 -0.36 2.81
CA ILE A 13 15.01 0.04 2.54
C ILE A 13 14.85 0.56 1.10
N GLN A 14 15.83 1.31 0.59
CA GLN A 14 15.87 1.72 -0.82
C GLN A 14 16.09 0.55 -1.77
N PHE A 15 16.86 -0.48 -1.38
CA PHE A 15 17.15 -1.63 -2.24
C PHE A 15 15.90 -2.48 -2.50
N THR A 16 15.07 -2.70 -1.47
CA THR A 16 13.80 -3.43 -1.65
C THR A 16 12.82 -2.63 -2.50
N TYR A 17 12.85 -1.30 -2.45
CA TYR A 17 12.03 -0.43 -3.30
C TYR A 17 12.29 -0.65 -4.80
N TYR A 18 13.56 -0.75 -5.21
CA TYR A 18 13.92 -1.01 -6.62
C TYR A 18 13.56 -2.42 -7.09
N ALA A 19 13.61 -3.42 -6.21
CA ALA A 19 13.25 -4.80 -6.54
C ALA A 19 11.75 -4.97 -6.88
N TYR A 20 10.88 -4.10 -6.36
CA TYR A 20 9.43 -4.17 -6.59
C TYR A 20 8.92 -3.18 -7.66
N ILE A 21 9.80 -2.44 -8.35
CA ILE A 21 9.38 -1.47 -9.38
C ILE A 21 8.62 -2.14 -10.53
N ALA A 22 8.93 -3.39 -10.86
CA ALA A 22 8.26 -4.17 -11.90
C ALA A 22 7.01 -4.93 -11.40
N GLY A 23 6.62 -4.78 -10.13
CA GLY A 23 5.45 -5.44 -9.54
C GLY A 23 4.32 -4.46 -9.18
N PRO A 24 3.18 -4.98 -8.69
CA PRO A 24 2.02 -4.17 -8.31
C PRO A 24 2.34 -3.03 -7.34
N MET A 25 3.31 -3.24 -6.45
CA MET A 25 3.78 -2.22 -5.52
C MET A 25 4.48 -1.05 -6.24
N GLY A 26 5.23 -1.33 -7.31
CA GLY A 26 5.86 -0.32 -8.16
C GLY A 26 4.84 0.54 -8.91
N ASP A 27 3.73 -0.05 -9.35
CA ASP A 27 2.63 0.69 -9.97
C ASP A 27 1.94 1.63 -8.98
N VAL A 28 1.70 1.18 -7.74
CA VAL A 28 1.17 2.02 -6.65
C VAL A 28 2.12 3.19 -6.37
N PHE A 29 3.43 2.95 -6.28
CA PHE A 29 4.39 4.04 -6.06
C PHE A 29 4.46 5.02 -7.24
N ARG A 30 4.42 4.52 -8.48
CA ARG A 30 4.37 5.38 -9.68
C ARG A 30 3.09 6.22 -9.70
N TYR A 31 1.96 5.66 -9.31
CA TYR A 31 0.71 6.39 -9.15
C TYR A 31 0.84 7.49 -8.10
N LEU A 32 1.32 7.19 -6.89
CA LEU A 32 1.49 8.19 -5.82
C LEU A 32 2.46 9.32 -6.19
N LEU A 33 3.47 9.05 -7.02
CA LEU A 33 4.42 10.06 -7.50
C LEU A 33 3.85 10.97 -8.59
N ARG A 34 2.90 10.47 -9.40
CA ARG A 34 2.39 11.16 -10.60
C ARG A 34 0.95 11.65 -10.47
N ASN A 35 0.24 11.29 -9.40
CA ASN A 35 -1.14 11.69 -9.16
C ASN A 35 -1.24 13.21 -8.95
N LYS A 36 -2.19 13.85 -9.64
CA LYS A 36 -2.47 15.30 -9.55
C LYS A 36 -3.48 15.64 -8.45
N ALA A 37 -4.27 14.68 -7.98
CA ALA A 37 -5.32 14.88 -6.96
C ALA A 37 -4.75 15.13 -5.56
N HIS A 38 -3.56 14.60 -5.28
CA HIS A 38 -2.82 14.88 -4.05
C HIS A 38 -1.39 15.23 -4.42
N SER A 39 -0.78 16.19 -3.72
CA SER A 39 0.65 16.43 -3.88
C SER A 39 1.40 15.13 -3.59
N ALA A 40 2.47 14.84 -4.34
CA ALA A 40 3.28 13.63 -4.14
C ALA A 40 3.74 13.47 -2.68
N ARG A 41 3.90 14.59 -1.95
CA ARG A 41 4.17 14.61 -0.51
C ARG A 41 3.01 14.06 0.32
N LYS A 42 1.78 14.50 0.05
CA LYS A 42 0.58 14.05 0.78
C LYS A 42 0.30 12.56 0.53
N GLY A 43 0.38 12.09 -0.72
CA GLY A 43 0.18 10.67 -1.04
C GLY A 43 1.21 9.76 -0.37
N LYS A 44 2.49 10.17 -0.34
CA LYS A 44 3.54 9.44 0.39
C LYS A 44 3.28 9.40 1.89
N GLN A 45 2.87 10.54 2.47
CA GLN A 45 2.58 10.63 3.89
C GLN A 45 1.43 9.68 4.28
N MET A 46 0.33 9.69 3.52
CA MET A 46 -0.81 8.79 3.77
C MET A 46 -0.41 7.31 3.67
N GLY A 47 0.44 6.94 2.71
CA GLY A 47 0.95 5.58 2.59
C GLY A 47 1.83 5.16 3.77
N LEU A 48 2.68 6.08 4.27
CA LEU A 48 3.51 5.82 5.45
C LEU A 48 2.67 5.73 6.73
N GLU A 49 1.66 6.58 6.88
CA GLU A 49 0.71 6.56 7.99
C GLU A 49 -0.02 5.21 8.05
N ALA A 50 -0.54 4.71 6.92
CA ALA A 50 -1.22 3.42 6.86
C ALA A 50 -0.30 2.24 7.24
N ILE A 51 0.91 2.19 6.67
CA ILE A 51 1.90 1.15 6.98
C ILE A 51 2.30 1.22 8.46
N SER A 52 2.54 2.44 8.97
CA SER A 52 2.89 2.66 10.37
C SER A 52 1.77 2.21 11.30
N ALA A 53 0.53 2.61 11.04
CA ALA A 53 -0.63 2.24 11.84
C ALA A 53 -0.74 0.72 11.99
N PHE A 54 -0.53 -0.03 10.90
CA PHE A 54 -0.54 -1.49 10.93
C PHE A 54 0.59 -2.09 11.79
N TRP A 55 1.83 -1.65 11.63
CA TRP A 55 2.98 -2.27 12.30
C TRP A 55 3.25 -1.78 13.72
N LYS A 56 2.74 -0.61 14.10
CA LYS A 56 3.02 0.06 15.39
C LYS A 56 2.74 -0.82 16.61
N PRO A 57 1.65 -1.59 16.73
CA PRO A 57 1.40 -2.45 17.90
C PRO A 57 2.43 -3.58 18.02
N PHE A 58 2.79 -4.20 16.88
CA PHE A 58 3.79 -5.29 16.83
C PHE A 58 5.19 -4.78 17.17
N SER A 59 5.56 -3.61 16.66
CA SER A 59 6.83 -2.96 17.02
C SER A 59 6.84 -2.58 18.50
N ALA A 60 5.73 -2.08 19.05
CA ALA A 60 5.68 -1.69 20.46
C ALA A 60 5.80 -2.90 21.40
N HIS A 61 5.21 -4.03 21.03
CA HIS A 61 5.36 -5.28 21.78
C HIS A 61 6.81 -5.82 21.72
N SER A 62 7.40 -5.86 20.53
CA SER A 62 8.71 -6.49 20.31
C SER A 62 9.92 -5.62 20.67
N VAL A 63 9.82 -4.29 20.50
CA VAL A 63 10.95 -3.36 20.67
C VAL A 63 10.88 -2.60 21.98
N LEU A 64 9.68 -2.18 22.41
CA LEU A 64 9.51 -1.35 23.59
C LEU A 64 9.19 -2.17 24.85
N GLY A 65 8.92 -3.47 24.71
CA GLY A 65 8.61 -4.36 25.84
C GLY A 65 7.37 -3.93 26.62
N LEU A 66 6.41 -3.28 25.95
CA LEU A 66 5.18 -2.82 26.58
C LEU A 66 4.35 -4.00 27.10
N SER A 67 3.60 -3.76 28.17
CA SER A 67 2.66 -4.73 28.69
C SER A 67 1.53 -5.03 27.70
N ASP A 68 0.91 -6.20 27.83
CA ASP A 68 -0.22 -6.59 26.97
C ASP A 68 -1.36 -5.57 26.98
N LEU A 69 -1.61 -4.93 28.13
CA LEU A 69 -2.64 -3.90 28.25
C LEU A 69 -2.30 -2.66 27.41
N GLU A 70 -1.04 -2.22 27.43
CA GLU A 70 -0.56 -1.07 26.65
C GLU A 70 -0.55 -1.38 25.16
N VAL A 71 -0.11 -2.59 24.77
CA VAL A 71 -0.16 -3.05 23.38
C VAL A 71 -1.60 -3.10 22.87
N ARG A 72 -2.56 -3.58 23.67
CA ARG A 72 -3.99 -3.58 23.29
C ARG A 72 -4.52 -2.17 23.06
N ARG A 73 -4.15 -1.20 23.91
CA ARG A 73 -4.55 0.21 23.72
C ARG A 73 -3.98 0.78 22.43
N LEU A 74 -2.70 0.51 22.15
CA LEU A 74 -2.07 0.92 20.88
C LEU A 74 -2.75 0.24 19.67
N ALA A 75 -3.08 -1.04 19.77
CA ALA A 75 -3.77 -1.76 18.71
C ALA A 75 -5.14 -1.14 18.41
N LEU A 76 -5.90 -0.72 19.42
CA LEU A 76 -7.18 -0.04 19.23
C LEU A 76 -7.03 1.30 18.49
N THR A 77 -6.01 2.09 18.85
CA THR A 77 -5.70 3.33 18.12
C THR A 77 -5.30 3.04 16.67
N SER A 78 -4.42 2.07 16.46
CA SER A 78 -4.00 1.61 15.13
C SER A 78 -5.16 1.14 14.26
N ILE A 79 -6.11 0.37 14.82
CA ILE A 79 -7.32 -0.05 14.12
C ILE A 79 -8.14 1.16 13.69
N THR A 80 -8.29 2.16 14.57
CA THR A 80 -9.03 3.40 14.26
C THR A 80 -8.37 4.18 13.11
N GLU A 81 -7.04 4.30 13.12
CA GLU A 81 -6.26 4.94 12.04
C GLU A 81 -6.44 4.18 10.71
N LEU A 82 -6.39 2.84 10.72
CA LEU A 82 -6.63 2.03 9.54
C LEU A 82 -8.07 2.15 9.02
N GLN A 83 -9.06 2.25 9.91
CA GLN A 83 -10.46 2.41 9.52
C GLN A 83 -10.67 3.70 8.72
N GLN A 84 -9.98 4.79 9.07
CA GLN A 84 -10.05 6.04 8.28
C GLN A 84 -9.57 5.85 6.84
N HIS A 85 -8.53 5.03 6.63
CA HIS A 85 -8.06 4.69 5.28
C HIS A 85 -9.05 3.80 4.52
N ILE A 86 -9.68 2.84 5.21
CA ILE A 86 -10.74 2.00 4.64
C ILE A 86 -11.94 2.86 4.21
N ASP A 87 -12.36 3.78 5.08
CA ASP A 87 -13.50 4.66 4.82
C ASP A 87 -13.22 5.60 3.65
N LEU A 88 -11.99 6.11 3.53
CA LEU A 88 -11.57 6.88 2.35
C LEU A 88 -11.73 6.09 1.06
N ILE A 89 -11.28 4.82 1.02
CA ILE A 89 -11.44 3.95 -0.16
C ILE A 89 -12.92 3.76 -0.45
N ARG A 90 -13.72 3.43 0.58
CA ARG A 90 -15.17 3.23 0.44
C ARG A 90 -15.86 4.45 -0.15
N THR A 91 -15.63 5.64 0.42
CA THR A 91 -16.23 6.88 -0.08
C THR A 91 -15.75 7.21 -1.50
N THR A 92 -14.46 7.01 -1.79
CA THR A 92 -13.90 7.32 -3.12
C THR A 92 -14.51 6.46 -4.22
N PHE A 93 -14.78 5.19 -3.92
CA PHE A 93 -15.31 4.23 -4.88
C PHE A 93 -16.79 3.89 -4.68
N ASN A 94 -17.50 4.65 -3.82
CA ASN A 94 -18.89 4.42 -3.45
C ASN A 94 -19.19 2.97 -3.04
N ILE A 95 -18.32 2.36 -2.24
CA ILE A 95 -18.46 0.97 -1.76
C ILE A 95 -19.24 0.99 -0.44
N PRO A 96 -20.44 0.39 -0.37
CA PRO A 96 -21.19 0.22 0.87
C PRO A 96 -20.43 -0.61 1.91
N GLN A 97 -20.73 -0.38 3.18
CA GLN A 97 -20.10 -1.10 4.29
C GLN A 97 -20.38 -2.61 4.26
N ASP A 98 -21.57 -3.00 3.76
CA ASP A 98 -22.07 -4.37 3.73
C ASP A 98 -22.04 -4.99 2.32
N THR A 99 -21.08 -4.57 1.50
CA THR A 99 -20.96 -5.09 0.12
C THR A 99 -20.55 -6.56 0.13
N GLN A 100 -21.24 -7.38 -0.65
CA GLN A 100 -20.89 -8.78 -0.84
C GLN A 100 -19.56 -8.88 -1.60
N GLU A 101 -18.57 -9.54 -1.01
CA GLU A 101 -17.24 -9.66 -1.62
C GLU A 101 -17.27 -10.59 -2.83
N MET A 102 -16.76 -10.11 -3.96
CA MET A 102 -16.42 -11.00 -5.09
C MET A 102 -15.25 -11.89 -4.68
N THR A 103 -15.22 -13.13 -5.18
CA THR A 103 -14.10 -14.00 -4.87
C THR A 103 -12.83 -13.48 -5.55
N LYS A 104 -11.67 -13.83 -4.99
CA LYS A 104 -10.37 -13.52 -5.61
C LYS A 104 -10.29 -14.00 -7.08
N GLN A 105 -10.86 -15.18 -7.37
CA GLN A 105 -10.88 -15.75 -8.72
C GLN A 105 -11.71 -14.90 -9.68
N ASP A 106 -12.85 -14.38 -9.24
CA ASP A 106 -13.69 -13.51 -10.06
C ASP A 106 -12.98 -12.19 -10.38
N ILE A 107 -12.25 -11.64 -9.41
CA ILE A 107 -11.46 -10.41 -9.60
C ILE A 107 -10.32 -10.65 -10.59
N GLU A 108 -9.58 -11.76 -10.47
CA GLU A 108 -8.50 -12.12 -11.38
C GLU A 108 -9.01 -12.30 -12.82
N LYS A 109 -10.14 -12.98 -12.99
CA LYS A 109 -10.78 -13.16 -14.30
C LYS A 109 -11.21 -11.82 -14.92
N MET A 110 -11.84 -10.95 -14.14
CA MET A 110 -12.23 -9.60 -14.59
C MET A 110 -11.03 -8.79 -15.07
N ILE A 111 -9.90 -8.86 -14.34
CA ILE A 111 -8.66 -8.18 -14.73
C ILE A 111 -8.13 -8.74 -16.07
N GLU A 112 -8.10 -10.06 -16.22
CA GLU A 112 -7.63 -10.72 -17.44
C GLU A 112 -8.49 -10.35 -18.66
N GLU A 113 -9.82 -10.36 -18.52
CA GLU A 113 -10.76 -9.92 -19.57
C GLU A 113 -10.51 -8.47 -19.98
N CYS A 114 -10.29 -7.57 -19.02
CA CYS A 114 -9.97 -6.16 -19.31
C CYS A 114 -8.62 -6.00 -20.05
N LEU A 115 -7.61 -6.77 -19.68
CA LEU A 115 -6.30 -6.74 -20.34
C LEU A 115 -6.39 -7.26 -21.78
N ASN A 116 -7.15 -8.33 -22.01
CA ASN A 116 -7.37 -8.91 -23.33
C ASN A 116 -8.20 -7.99 -24.23
N ALA A 117 -9.24 -7.34 -23.69
CA ALA A 117 -10.02 -6.35 -24.43
C ALA A 117 -9.16 -5.16 -24.89
N ARG A 118 -8.24 -4.66 -24.05
CA ARG A 118 -7.32 -3.57 -24.42
C ARG A 118 -6.31 -3.96 -25.50
N ARG A 119 -5.82 -5.21 -25.49
CA ARG A 119 -4.94 -5.75 -26.54
C ARG A 119 -5.66 -5.85 -27.88
N ASN A 120 -6.94 -6.24 -27.87
CA ASN A 120 -7.74 -6.36 -29.09
C ASN A 120 -8.14 -5.00 -29.70
N ILE A 121 -8.10 -3.90 -28.93
CA ILE A 121 -8.40 -2.54 -29.42
C ILE A 121 -7.15 -1.85 -30.02
N HIS A 122 -5.93 -2.29 -29.68
CA HIS A 122 -4.68 -1.80 -30.25
C HIS A 122 -3.88 -2.92 -30.95
N PRO A 123 -4.30 -3.37 -32.15
CA PRO A 123 -3.56 -4.39 -32.91
C PRO A 123 -2.26 -3.86 -33.57
N GLU A 124 -2.04 -2.55 -33.65
CA GLU A 124 -0.90 -1.97 -34.38
C GLU A 124 0.19 -1.41 -33.45
N LEU A 125 0.94 -2.27 -32.75
CA LEU A 125 2.31 -1.94 -32.29
C LEU A 125 3.21 -3.18 -32.16
N THR A 126 2.80 -4.34 -32.68
CA THR A 126 3.64 -5.54 -32.75
C THR A 126 3.93 -5.87 -34.20
N GLU A 127 4.65 -4.98 -34.89
CA GLU A 127 5.50 -5.32 -36.04
C GLU A 127 6.36 -4.09 -36.38
N ASN A 128 7.61 -4.12 -35.91
CA ASN A 128 8.84 -3.63 -36.57
C ASN A 128 10.05 -3.91 -35.67
#